data_AF-A0A3M1HXM5-F1
#
_entry.id   AF-A0A3M1HXM5-F1
#
_cell.length_a   1.000
_cell.length_b   1.000
_cell.length_c   1.000
_cell.angle_alpha   90.00
_cell.angle_beta   90.00
_cell.angle_gamma   90.00
#
_symmetry.space_group_name_H-M   'P 1'
#
loop_
_entity.id
_entity.type
_entity.pdbx_description
1 polymer ?
#
loop_
_entity_poly.entity_id
_entity_poly.type
_entity_poly.pdbx_seq_one_letter_code
_entity_poly.pdbx_strand_id
1 'polypeptide(L)'
;MSKRVLLLLVAAVLVTAVMVASRGQSAPINEPPPPAWQPRPGTSWQWQLQGTIDTDIQADVFDIDLFDAPQQVIDDLHGAGRRVICYFSAGTWESWRPDAGDFPEEVLGNALAHAPGERWL
;
A
#
# COMPACT_ATOMS: atom_id res chain seq x y z
N MET A 1 32.69 37.37 24.90
CA MET A 1 31.63 36.37 24.63
C MET A 1 32.15 35.41 23.56
N SER A 2 32.39 34.15 23.91
CA SER A 2 33.09 33.19 23.04
C SER A 2 32.23 32.84 21.82
N LYS A 3 32.83 32.78 20.62
CA LYS A 3 32.16 32.37 19.36
C LYS A 3 31.40 31.04 19.49
N ARG A 4 31.80 30.20 20.45
CA ARG A 4 31.16 28.93 20.81
C ARG A 4 29.78 29.10 21.47
N VAL A 5 29.57 30.17 22.25
CA VAL A 5 28.28 30.47 22.91
C VAL A 5 27.26 30.99 21.89
N LEU A 6 27.71 31.80 20.93
CA LEU A 6 26.86 32.30 19.83
C LEU A 6 26.44 31.18 18.87
N LEU A 7 27.32 30.22 18.57
CA LEU A 7 27.00 29.08 17.71
C LEU A 7 25.95 28.14 18.33
N LEU A 8 26.02 27.90 19.64
CA LEU A 8 25.08 27.05 20.36
C LEU A 8 23.68 27.68 20.45
N LEU A 9 23.59 29.01 20.59
CA LEU A 9 22.31 29.74 20.59
C LEU A 9 21.64 29.76 19.21
N VAL A 10 22.40 29.90 18.12
CA VAL A 10 21.86 29.85 16.74
C VAL A 10 21.38 28.44 16.37
N ALA A 11 22.09 27.39 16.79
CA ALA A 11 21.68 26.00 16.56
C ALA A 11 20.39 25.64 17.33
N ALA A 12 20.25 26.12 18.58
CA ALA A 12 19.04 25.88 19.37
C ALA A 12 17.78 26.54 18.78
N VAL A 13 17.91 27.74 18.20
CA VAL A 13 16.79 28.45 17.53
C VAL A 13 16.39 27.77 16.22
N LEU A 14 17.33 27.22 15.45
CA LEU A 14 17.02 26.47 14.22
C LEU A 14 16.32 25.13 14.49
N VAL A 15 16.66 24.43 15.57
CA VAL A 15 16.03 23.13 15.91
C VAL A 15 14.57 23.31 16.35
N THR A 16 14.21 24.42 17.00
CA THR A 16 12.81 24.70 17.35
C THR A 16 11.94 25.09 16.15
N ALA A 17 12.49 25.66 15.08
CA ALA A 17 11.71 26.07 13.91
C ALA A 17 11.32 24.88 12.99
N VAL A 18 12.08 23.79 12.99
CA VAL A 18 11.83 22.61 12.14
C VAL A 18 10.75 21.67 12.73
N MET A 19 10.53 21.70 14.04
CA MET A 19 9.58 20.79 14.71
C MET A 19 8.10 21.22 14.64
N VAL A 20 7.79 22.38 14.04
CA VAL A 20 6.40 22.89 13.96
C VAL A 20 5.72 22.57 12.61
N ALA A 21 6.46 22.05 11.62
CA ALA A 21 5.96 21.89 10.25
C ALA A 21 5.33 20.52 9.91
N SER A 22 5.24 19.58 10.85
CA SER A 22 4.68 18.24 10.61
C SER A 22 3.41 17.96 11.43
N ARG A 23 2.56 18.98 11.62
CA ARG A 23 1.13 18.67 11.80
C ARG A 23 0.59 18.26 10.44
N GLY A 24 0.47 16.95 10.23
CA GLY A 24 -0.36 16.41 9.16
C GLY A 24 -1.73 17.08 9.28
N GLN A 25 -1.97 18.05 8.40
CA GLN A 25 -3.24 18.74 8.31
C GLN A 25 -4.23 17.67 7.86
N SER A 26 -4.98 17.11 8.81
CA SER A 26 -6.16 16.33 8.48
C SER A 26 -7.03 17.26 7.63
N ALA A 27 -7.26 16.88 6.37
CA ALA A 27 -8.24 17.57 5.54
C ALA A 27 -9.55 17.69 6.33
N PRO A 28 -10.25 18.84 6.26
CA PRO A 28 -11.51 19.02 6.96
C PRO A 28 -12.46 17.87 6.59
N ILE A 29 -12.91 17.12 7.60
CA ILE A 29 -13.80 15.94 7.51
C ILE A 29 -15.20 16.23 6.93
N ASN A 30 -15.43 17.44 6.42
CA ASN A 30 -16.73 17.91 5.93
C ASN A 30 -16.84 17.93 4.40
N GLU A 31 -15.77 17.60 3.66
CA GLU A 31 -15.89 17.41 2.21
C GLU A 31 -16.34 15.96 1.93
N PRO A 32 -17.33 15.75 1.05
CA PRO A 32 -17.63 14.42 0.57
C PRO A 32 -16.37 13.79 -0.02
N PRO A 33 -16.14 12.48 0.16
CA PRO A 33 -15.01 11.83 -0.47
C PRO A 33 -15.09 12.03 -2.00
N PRO A 34 -13.95 12.10 -2.69
CA PRO A 34 -13.96 12.14 -4.14
C PRO A 34 -14.75 10.94 -4.67
N PRO A 35 -15.42 11.08 -5.83
CA PRO A 35 -16.14 9.98 -6.42
C PRO A 35 -15.20 8.79 -6.62
N ALA A 36 -15.67 7.60 -6.22
CA ALA A 36 -14.94 6.36 -6.44
C ALA A 36 -14.67 6.15 -7.93
N TRP A 37 -13.53 5.55 -8.26
CA TRP A 37 -13.24 5.14 -9.62
C TRP A 37 -14.26 4.07 -10.07
N GLN A 38 -14.82 4.26 -11.26
CA GLN A 38 -15.80 3.36 -11.86
C GLN A 38 -15.33 2.99 -13.28
N PRO A 39 -14.85 1.76 -13.52
CA PRO A 39 -14.55 1.30 -14.87
C PRO A 39 -15.84 1.17 -15.69
N ARG A 40 -15.71 1.34 -17.02
CA ARG A 40 -16.82 1.12 -17.94
C ARG A 40 -16.87 -0.37 -18.30
N PRO A 41 -18.04 -0.95 -18.59
CA PRO A 41 -18.11 -2.28 -19.18
C PRO A 41 -17.21 -2.37 -20.42
N GLY A 42 -16.40 -3.42 -20.50
CA GLY A 42 -15.42 -3.63 -21.57
C GLY A 42 -14.04 -3.01 -21.33
N THR A 43 -13.78 -2.37 -20.17
CA THR A 43 -12.41 -2.01 -19.77
C THR A 43 -11.51 -3.25 -19.79
N SER A 44 -10.37 -3.15 -20.48
CA SER A 44 -9.41 -4.25 -20.57
C SER A 44 -8.65 -4.42 -19.26
N TRP A 45 -8.33 -5.67 -18.90
CA TRP A 45 -7.64 -5.95 -17.64
C TRP A 45 -6.69 -7.14 -17.79
N GLN A 46 -5.61 -7.10 -17.01
CA GLN A 46 -4.64 -8.17 -16.84
C GLN A 46 -4.67 -8.61 -15.38
N TRP A 47 -4.78 -9.92 -15.14
CA TRP A 47 -4.76 -10.50 -13.81
C TRP A 47 -3.53 -11.38 -13.65
N GLN A 48 -2.63 -11.00 -12.74
CA GLN A 48 -1.39 -11.72 -12.51
C GLN A 48 -0.96 -11.58 -11.04
N LEU A 49 -1.20 -12.63 -10.26
CA LEU A 49 -0.89 -12.65 -8.83
C LEU A 49 0.48 -13.27 -8.50
N GLN A 50 1.20 -13.79 -9.51
CA GLN A 50 2.40 -14.57 -9.29
C GLN A 50 3.50 -14.24 -10.32
N GLY A 51 4.74 -14.42 -9.88
CA GLY A 51 5.93 -14.20 -10.70
C GLY A 51 6.19 -12.73 -11.02
N THR A 52 7.11 -12.49 -11.95
CA THR A 52 7.40 -11.13 -12.44
C THR A 52 6.22 -10.63 -13.27
N ILE A 53 5.61 -9.52 -12.87
CA ILE A 53 4.47 -8.88 -13.55
C ILE A 53 4.89 -8.47 -14.97
N ASP A 54 4.18 -8.98 -15.98
CA ASP A 54 4.40 -8.61 -17.38
C ASP A 54 3.69 -7.30 -17.70
N THR A 55 4.43 -6.20 -17.66
CA THR A 55 3.91 -4.85 -17.93
C THR A 55 3.79 -4.53 -19.42
N ASP A 56 4.22 -5.40 -20.34
CA ASP A 56 4.10 -5.15 -21.78
C ASP A 56 2.67 -5.42 -22.30
N ILE A 57 1.87 -6.17 -21.53
CA ILE A 57 0.46 -6.41 -21.81
C ILE A 57 -0.30 -5.09 -21.93
N GLN A 58 -1.00 -4.93 -23.06
CA GLN A 58 -1.83 -3.77 -23.35
C GLN A 58 -3.18 -3.92 -22.63
N ALA A 59 -3.22 -3.52 -21.36
CA ALA A 59 -4.43 -3.49 -20.55
C ALA A 59 -4.57 -2.15 -19.81
N ASP A 60 -5.82 -1.69 -19.64
CA ASP A 60 -6.15 -0.46 -18.91
C ASP A 60 -6.00 -0.64 -17.39
N VAL A 61 -6.22 -1.86 -16.89
CA VAL A 61 -6.22 -2.22 -15.47
C VAL A 61 -5.31 -3.43 -15.24
N PHE A 62 -4.54 -3.40 -14.16
CA PHE A 62 -3.74 -4.53 -13.69
C PHE A 62 -4.23 -4.94 -12.29
N ASP A 63 -4.62 -6.19 -12.13
CA ASP A 63 -4.95 -6.79 -10.84
C ASP A 63 -3.80 -7.71 -10.42
N ILE A 64 -3.06 -7.27 -9.39
CA ILE A 64 -1.77 -7.82 -8.95
C ILE A 64 -1.75 -8.00 -7.44
N ASP A 65 -0.90 -8.91 -6.95
CA ASP A 65 -0.84 -9.24 -5.53
C ASP A 65 -0.41 -8.03 -4.67
N LEU A 66 -1.13 -7.78 -3.57
CA LEU A 66 -0.90 -6.65 -2.66
C LEU A 66 0.49 -6.70 -2.00
N PHE A 67 0.99 -7.90 -1.67
CA PHE A 67 2.21 -8.07 -0.90
C PHE A 67 3.44 -8.29 -1.78
N ASP A 68 3.29 -9.03 -2.87
CA ASP A 68 4.42 -9.47 -3.69
C ASP A 68 4.73 -8.51 -4.86
N ALA A 69 3.80 -7.62 -5.23
CA ALA A 69 4.04 -6.61 -6.25
C ALA A 69 5.03 -5.53 -5.76
N PRO A 70 6.15 -5.30 -6.47
CA PRO A 70 7.05 -4.21 -6.11
C PRO A 70 6.39 -2.83 -6.29
N GLN A 71 6.59 -1.92 -5.33
CA GLN A 71 6.09 -0.54 -5.43
C GLN A 71 6.47 0.15 -6.75
N GLN A 72 7.69 -0.08 -7.24
CA GLN A 72 8.15 0.46 -8.52
C GLN A 72 7.25 0.05 -9.69
N VAL A 73 6.76 -1.20 -9.72
CA VAL A 73 5.86 -1.68 -10.78
C VAL A 73 4.52 -0.95 -10.71
N ILE A 74 3.98 -0.72 -9.51
CA ILE A 74 2.75 0.04 -9.29
C ILE A 74 2.93 1.49 -9.79
N ASP A 75 4.06 2.11 -9.45
CA ASP A 75 4.38 3.48 -9.86
C ASP A 75 4.53 3.59 -11.39
N ASP A 76 5.18 2.61 -12.02
CA ASP A 76 5.36 2.56 -13.48
C ASP A 76 4.02 2.37 -14.20
N LEU A 77 3.14 1.49 -13.71
CA LEU A 77 1.80 1.28 -14.24
C LEU A 77 0.96 2.57 -14.15
N HIS A 78 1.00 3.26 -13.01
CA HIS A 78 0.33 4.56 -12.86
C HIS A 78 0.96 5.64 -13.76
N GLY A 79 2.28 5.66 -13.91
CA GLY A 79 3.00 6.55 -14.82
C GLY A 79 2.62 6.34 -16.29
N ALA A 80 2.28 5.11 -16.66
CA ALA A 80 1.73 4.75 -17.97
C ALA A 80 0.22 5.03 -18.12
N GLY A 81 -0.43 5.62 -17.11
CA GLY A 81 -1.86 5.94 -17.14
C GLY A 81 -2.79 4.75 -16.89
N ARG A 82 -2.24 3.61 -16.45
CA ARG A 82 -3.01 2.40 -16.12
C ARG A 82 -3.52 2.48 -14.68
N ARG A 83 -4.55 1.69 -14.37
CA ARG A 83 -5.06 1.52 -13.00
C ARG A 83 -4.53 0.22 -12.40
N VAL A 84 -4.34 0.21 -11.09
CA VAL A 84 -3.93 -0.99 -10.35
C VAL A 84 -5.01 -1.36 -9.33
N ILE A 85 -5.37 -2.64 -9.30
CA ILE A 85 -6.14 -3.29 -8.24
C ILE A 85 -5.14 -4.17 -7.47
N CYS A 86 -5.13 -4.05 -6.14
CA CYS A 86 -4.27 -4.84 -5.28
C CYS A 86 -5.08 -6.00 -4.67
N TYR A 87 -4.83 -7.21 -5.15
CA TYR A 87 -5.45 -8.42 -4.68
C TYR A 87 -4.93 -8.82 -3.30
N PHE A 88 -5.84 -9.18 -2.41
CA PHE A 88 -5.54 -9.92 -1.18
C PHE A 88 -6.73 -10.81 -0.83
N SER A 89 -6.49 -11.90 -0.11
CA SER A 89 -7.58 -12.72 0.41
C SER A 89 -8.10 -12.15 1.73
N ALA A 90 -9.33 -11.65 1.72
CA ALA A 90 -10.00 -11.19 2.94
C ALA A 90 -10.68 -12.33 3.73
N GLY A 91 -10.88 -13.50 3.09
CA GLY A 91 -11.64 -14.62 3.65
C GLY A 91 -10.79 -15.85 3.97
N THR A 92 -9.51 -15.84 3.61
CA THR A 92 -8.58 -16.91 3.96
C THR A 92 -7.33 -16.34 4.61
N TRP A 93 -6.77 -17.11 5.53
CA TRP A 93 -5.45 -16.92 6.08
C TRP A 93 -4.45 -17.69 5.23
N GLU A 94 -3.35 -17.05 4.85
CA GLU A 94 -2.29 -17.59 3.99
C GLU A 94 -0.97 -17.63 4.78
N SER A 95 -0.42 -18.83 5.03
CA SER A 95 0.71 -19.03 5.96
C SER A 95 2.03 -18.35 5.58
N TRP A 96 2.17 -17.93 4.33
CA TRP A 96 3.35 -17.30 3.78
C TRP A 96 3.28 -15.77 3.80
N ARG A 97 2.15 -15.17 4.19
CA ARG A 97 2.00 -13.71 4.24
C ARG A 97 2.79 -13.12 5.42
N PRO A 98 3.34 -11.89 5.26
CA PRO A 98 4.16 -11.28 6.31
C PRO A 98 3.38 -10.98 7.59
N ASP A 99 2.06 -10.84 7.52
CA ASP A 99 1.13 -10.61 8.62
C ASP A 99 0.45 -11.90 9.11
N ALA A 100 0.81 -13.08 8.59
CA ALA A 100 0.20 -14.35 8.98
C ALA A 100 0.32 -14.64 10.49
N GLY A 101 1.36 -14.12 11.14
CA GLY A 101 1.59 -14.25 12.58
C GLY A 101 0.74 -13.34 13.46
N ASP A 102 0.03 -12.36 12.88
CA ASP A 102 -0.81 -11.41 13.61
C ASP A 102 -2.23 -11.95 13.88
N PHE A 103 -2.60 -13.07 13.24
CA PHE A 103 -3.89 -13.71 13.40
C PHE A 103 -3.93 -14.58 14.67
N PRO A 104 -4.89 -14.36 15.58
CA PRO A 104 -5.13 -15.26 16.70
C PRO A 104 -5.49 -16.68 16.21
N GLU A 105 -5.05 -17.72 16.92
CA GLU A 105 -5.34 -19.11 16.51
C GLU A 105 -6.85 -19.38 16.46
N GLU A 106 -7.63 -18.73 17.32
CA GLU A 106 -9.08 -18.90 17.41
C GLU A 106 -9.87 -18.40 16.18
N VAL A 107 -9.27 -17.55 15.33
CA VAL A 107 -9.90 -17.12 14.07
C VAL A 107 -9.51 -18.00 12.89
N LEU A 108 -8.60 -18.97 13.08
CA LEU A 108 -8.16 -19.85 12.01
C LEU A 108 -9.08 -21.08 11.91
N GLY A 109 -9.88 -21.11 10.86
CA GLY A 109 -10.79 -22.20 10.55
C GLY A 109 -10.14 -23.42 9.89
N ASN A 110 -10.97 -24.16 9.16
CA ASN A 110 -10.57 -25.35 8.43
C ASN A 110 -9.58 -25.01 7.31
N ALA A 111 -8.60 -25.90 7.10
CA ALA A 111 -7.73 -25.81 5.94
C ALA A 111 -8.52 -25.93 4.62
N LEU A 112 -8.11 -25.21 3.59
CA LEU A 112 -8.69 -25.33 2.26
C LEU A 112 -8.22 -26.64 1.62
N ALA A 113 -9.17 -27.38 1.04
CA ALA A 113 -8.88 -28.73 0.51
C ALA A 113 -7.87 -28.74 -0.65
N HIS A 114 -7.75 -27.63 -1.38
CA HIS A 114 -6.94 -27.51 -2.59
C HIS A 114 -5.81 -26.47 -2.49
N ALA A 115 -5.64 -25.83 -1.33
CA ALA A 115 -4.64 -24.77 -1.11
C ALA A 115 -3.83 -25.06 0.16
N PRO A 116 -2.75 -25.85 0.06
CA PRO A 116 -1.88 -26.13 1.20
C PRO A 116 -1.29 -24.84 1.77
N GLY A 117 -1.43 -24.64 3.08
CA GLY A 117 -1.00 -23.41 3.74
C GLY A 117 -2.10 -22.35 3.87
N GLU A 118 -3.30 -22.60 3.35
CA GLU A 118 -4.45 -21.73 3.55
C GLU A 118 -5.51 -22.30 4.49
N ARG A 119 -6.19 -21.40 5.22
CA ARG A 119 -7.32 -21.71 6.09
C ARG A 119 -8.42 -20.68 5.90
N TRP A 120 -9.68 -21.08 6.13
CA TRP A 120 -10.77 -20.12 6.26
C TRP A 120 -10.58 -19.22 7.48
N LEU A 121 -11.01 -17.96 7.36
CA LEU A 121 -11.22 -17.04 8.49
C LEU A 121 -12.69 -17.03 8.91
#